data_AF-H3RIY0-F1
#
_entry.id   AF-H3RIY0-F1
#
_cell.length_a   1.000
_cell.length_b   1.000
_cell.length_c   1.000
_cell.angle_alpha   90.00
_cell.angle_beta   90.00
_cell.angle_gamma   90.00
#
_symmetry.space_group_name_H-M   'P 1'
#
loop_
_entity.id
_entity.type
_entity.pdbx_description
1 polymer ?
#
loop_
_entity_poly.entity_id
_entity_poly.type
_entity_poly.pdbx_seq_one_letter_code
_entity_poly.pdbx_strand_id
1 'polypeptide(L)' 'MNDVEMLSMAGKGCIMANAHQRLKDTLPELEVIGSNAQDAVPETLRTLYLS' A
#
# COMPACT_ATOMS: atom_id res chain seq x y z
N MET A 1 -11.24 5.78 6.97
CA MET A 1 -10.77 4.47 6.47
C MET A 1 -11.62 4.07 5.28
N ASN A 2 -11.43 4.77 4.17
CA ASN A 2 -12.11 4.56 2.89
C ASN A 2 -11.39 3.52 2.02
N ASP A 3 -10.10 3.27 2.28
CA ASP A 3 -9.28 2.43 1.41
C ASP A 3 -9.39 0.91 1.69
N VAL A 4 -10.04 0.50 2.79
CA VAL A 4 -10.12 -0.90 3.23
C VAL A 4 -10.77 -1.79 2.17
N GLU A 5 -11.93 -1.38 1.66
CA GLU A 5 -12.69 -2.17 0.67
C GLU A 5 -11.91 -2.28 -0.64
N MET A 6 -11.32 -1.17 -1.10
CA MET A 6 -10.51 -1.16 -2.32
C MET A 6 -9.30 -2.10 -2.19
N LEU A 7 -8.55 -2.00 -1.09
CA LEU A 7 -7.31 -2.76 -0.90
C LEU A 7 -7.55 -4.25 -0.68
N SER A 8 -8.68 -4.62 -0.07
CA SER A 8 -9.06 -6.03 0.14
C SER A 8 -9.58 -6.70 -1.14
N MET A 9 -10.18 -5.95 -2.06
CA MET A 9 -10.66 -6.49 -3.34
C MET A 9 -9.59 -6.51 -4.44
N ALA A 10 -8.55 -5.67 -4.33
CA ALA A 10 -7.48 -5.63 -5.32
C ALA A 10 -6.68 -6.94 -5.31
N GLY A 11 -6.33 -7.47 -6.49
CA GLY A 11 -5.49 -8.66 -6.60
C GLY A 11 -4.09 -8.49 -5.98
N LYS A 12 -3.62 -7.24 -5.85
CA LYS A 12 -2.44 -6.85 -5.07
C LYS A 12 -2.71 -5.50 -4.41
N GLY A 13 -3.06 -5.53 -3.13
CA GLY A 13 -3.13 -4.35 -2.28
C GLY A 13 -1.78 -4.03 -1.63
N CYS A 14 -1.41 -2.76 -1.59
CA CYS A 14 -0.23 -2.26 -0.87
C CYS A 14 -0.64 -1.11 0.04
N ILE A 15 -0.17 -1.12 1.29
CA ILE A 15 -0.44 -0.08 2.29
C ILE A 15 0.78 0.83 2.39
N MET A 16 0.61 2.15 2.46
CA MET A 16 1.74 3.06 2.66
C MET A 16 2.25 3.05 4.10
N ALA A 17 3.55 3.27 4.31
CA ALA A 17 4.17 3.32 5.64
C ALA A 17 3.52 4.38 6.55
N ASN A 18 3.07 5.50 6.00
CA ASN A 18 2.41 6.57 6.73
C ASN A 18 0.87 6.43 6.80
N ALA A 19 0.31 5.30 6.34
CA ALA A 19 -1.12 5.02 6.50
C ALA A 19 -1.49 4.87 7.98
N HIS A 20 -2.76 5.16 8.29
CA HIS A 20 -3.30 5.00 9.64
C HIS A 20 -3.05 3.59 10.19
N GLN A 21 -2.58 3.49 11.44
CA GLN A 21 -2.28 2.22 12.09
C GLN A 21 -3.48 1.25 12.02
N ARG A 22 -4.69 1.76 12.25
CA ARG A 22 -5.92 0.97 12.15
C ARG A 22 -6.11 0.29 10.79
N LEU A 23 -5.65 0.88 9.68
CA LEU A 23 -5.71 0.26 8.35
C LEU A 23 -4.74 -0.94 8.25
N LYS A 24 -3.53 -0.79 8.77
CA LYS A 24 -2.53 -1.87 8.84
C LYS A 24 -3.02 -3.02 9.72
N ASP A 25 -3.65 -2.70 10.84
CA ASP A 25 -4.20 -3.71 11.74
C ASP A 25 -5.42 -4.43 11.13
N THR A 26 -6.16 -3.76 10.24
CA THR A 26 -7.34 -4.35 9.58
C THR A 26 -6.95 -5.28 8.43
N LEU A 27 -5.86 -4.99 7.72
CA LEU A 27 -5.38 -5.75 6.56
C LEU A 27 -3.90 -6.13 6.76
N PRO A 28 -3.57 -6.93 7.78
CA PRO A 28 -2.19 -7.21 8.17
C PRO A 28 -1.45 -8.07 7.15
N GLU A 29 -2.16 -8.76 6.25
CA GLU A 29 -1.56 -9.54 5.16
C GLU A 29 -1.04 -8.68 4.00
N LEU A 30 -1.47 -7.42 3.90
CA LEU A 30 -1.05 -6.55 2.80
C LEU A 30 0.36 -6.02 3.03
N GLU A 31 1.12 -5.95 1.94
CA GLU A 31 2.47 -5.42 1.96
C GLU A 31 2.46 -3.94 2.32
N VAL A 32 3.32 -3.56 3.28
CA VAL A 32 3.52 -2.16 3.63
C VAL A 32 4.71 -1.61 2.84
N ILE A 33 4.42 -0.73 1.87
CA ILE A 33 5.43 -0.01 1.09
C ILE A 33 5.88 1.26 1.84
N GLY A 34 6.81 2.02 1.25
CA GLY A 34 7.30 3.27 1.81
C GLY A 34 6.25 4.37 1.99
N SER A 35 6.69 5.51 2.51
CA SER A 35 5.81 6.67 2.71
C SER A 35 5.58 7.44 1.41
N ASN A 36 4.45 8.13 1.29
CA ASN A 36 4.23 9.07 0.19
C ASN A 36 5.30 10.17 0.12
N ALA A 37 5.91 10.54 1.25
CA ALA A 37 7.00 11.53 1.31
C ALA A 37 8.29 11.08 0.58
N GLN A 38 8.37 9.81 0.19
CA GLN A 38 9.49 9.21 -0.52
C GLN A 38 9.09 8.74 -1.93
N ASP A 39 7.93 9.18 -2.43
CA ASP A 39 7.40 8.73 -3.73
C ASP A 39 7.30 7.20 -3.83
N ALA A 40 6.94 6.53 -2.72
CA ALA A 40 6.98 5.08 -2.63
C ALA A 40 6.04 4.37 -3.63
N VAL A 41 4.88 4.97 -3.95
CA VAL A 41 3.93 4.40 -4.91
C VAL A 41 4.54 4.33 -6.32
N PRO A 42 5.00 5.44 -6.95
CA PRO A 42 5.62 5.36 -8.27
C PRO A 42 6.90 4.51 -8.26
N GLU A 43 7.75 4.56 -7.22
CA GLU A 43 8.93 3.69 -7.14
C GLU A 43 8.58 2.20 -7.09
N THR A 44 7.51 1.83 -6.36
CA THR A 44 6.98 0.47 -6.36
C THR A 44 6.51 0.06 -7.75
N LEU A 45 5.77 0.94 -8.44
CA LEU A 45 5.29 0.66 -9.81
C LEU A 45 6.46 0.52 -10.80
N ARG A 46 7.51 1.35 -10.69
CA ARG A 46 8.72 1.22 -11.52
C ARG A 46 9.38 -0.13 -11.32
N THR A 47 9.52 -0.57 -10.06
CA THR A 47 10.11 -1.87 -9.71
C THR A 47 9.27 -3.05 -10.22
N LEU A 48 7.95 -2.87 -10.40
CA LEU A 48 7.08 -3.95 -10.88
C LEU A 48 7.01 -4.04 -12.41
N TYR A 49 7.12 -2.92 -13.11
CA TYR A 49 6.80 -2.84 -14.55
C TYR A 49 7.97 -2.40 -15.44
N LEU A 50 9.01 -1.78 -14.88
CA LEU A 50 10.11 -1.17 -15.63
C LEU A 50 11.49 -1.74 -15.27
N SER A 51 11.54 -2.79 -14.45
CA SER A 51 12.76 -3.51 -14.06
C SER A 51 12.98 -4.75 -14.91
#